data_AF-A0AAV1IK99-F1
#
_entry.id   AF-A0AAV1IK99-F1
#
_cell.length_a   1.000
_cell.length_b   1.000
_cell.length_c   1.000
_cell.angle_alpha   90.00
_cell.angle_beta   90.00
_cell.angle_gamma   90.00
#
_symmetry.space_group_name_H-M   'P 1'
#
loop_
_entity.id
_entity.type
_entity.pdbx_description
1 polymer ?
#
loop_
_entity_poly.entity_id
_entity_poly.type
_entity_poly.pdbx_seq_one_letter_code
_entity_poly.pdbx_strand_id
1 'polypeptide(L)'
;MTGISAGTCRGHFPRIELSISAIHCIKLVRSVPKRSWSAYSRIQNRAATAEFAAHVKGCIAAGLAAAILLVDPVNSTAAEASKYSNVPLSYDAIAARRHSKGRPSSLPSSAETEALLSLEKRDLFTEDAWQGMLKISEYVKYIEGLEAIEEDDKACVDNRLLLEKAWQIIANEFYDAKGRFSQAAWAGQLPDTLKGAGGCLHSKAATYKALRSMLASLGDPYTEFLWPSQFRQALSRPMPAERDYLEAQFTGVGVLVAQQQASDGGWPVDGCYAGSPAEEAGILAGDRIAEIDGYPAEKLTRTEVASLLRGPASAPVVLTISRQGMSHSRGVYLERRPMTQPPLREARLLLSSSKRPASYMRMFYVSSQATKQVAARLREGEADDVAGYVIDLRNNPGGVFEEALAQATYFLEPGSPIAQTVRNADIIDNVWKSGSLSSQVFSGQPSQLTSKPVVILVNGGTASAAEVFSGALKGNHRATVVGTKTFGKGVVQFYFPMDDEGSGLKVTVEKYLGPDGYDISRRGGIEPDLVCNGYPHGGLASASDDRCIAAALRLIQSAA
;
A
#
# COMPACT_ATOMS: atom_id res chain seq x y z
N MET A 1 -10.50 -52.30 -1.69
CA MET A 1 -9.05 -52.51 -1.51
C MET A 1 -8.34 -51.70 -2.59
N THR A 2 -7.34 -50.85 -2.35
CA THR A 2 -6.85 -50.17 -1.13
C THR A 2 -5.76 -49.18 -1.57
N GLY A 3 -5.65 -48.00 -0.93
CA GLY A 3 -4.47 -47.14 -1.04
C GLY A 3 -4.40 -46.17 -2.22
N ILE A 4 -4.75 -44.91 -1.96
CA ILE A 4 -4.20 -43.73 -2.65
C ILE A 4 -3.65 -42.82 -1.54
N SER A 5 -2.38 -42.43 -1.64
CA SER A 5 -1.69 -41.57 -0.66
C SER A 5 -1.91 -40.07 -0.96
N ALA A 6 -1.56 -39.22 0.00
CA ALA A 6 -1.89 -37.80 -0.03
C ALA A 6 -1.21 -37.02 -1.18
N GLY A 7 -2.00 -36.36 -2.01
CA GLY A 7 -1.58 -35.28 -2.90
C GLY A 7 -2.11 -33.93 -2.42
N THR A 8 -1.24 -33.03 -2.00
CA THR A 8 -1.60 -31.73 -1.40
C THR A 8 -1.81 -30.64 -2.46
N CYS A 9 -3.05 -30.48 -2.94
CA CYS A 9 -3.43 -29.30 -3.70
C CYS A 9 -3.64 -28.09 -2.76
N ARG A 10 -2.80 -27.05 -2.90
CA ARG A 10 -3.08 -25.69 -2.39
C ARG A 10 -3.02 -24.69 -3.55
N GLY A 11 -4.15 -24.09 -3.88
CA GLY A 11 -4.26 -22.93 -4.76
C GLY A 11 -5.12 -21.86 -4.07
N HIS A 12 -4.79 -20.58 -4.28
CA HIS A 12 -5.51 -19.47 -3.63
C HIS A 12 -6.73 -19.04 -4.46
N PHE A 13 -7.81 -18.61 -3.80
CA PHE A 13 -8.19 -17.19 -3.71
C PHE A 13 -9.27 -17.00 -2.61
N PRO A 14 -9.70 -15.76 -2.31
CA PRO A 14 -9.60 -15.21 -0.96
C PRO A 14 -10.52 -15.89 0.06
N ARG A 15 -10.08 -15.95 1.32
CA ARG A 15 -11.02 -16.10 2.44
C ARG A 15 -11.66 -14.74 2.69
N ILE A 16 -12.98 -14.71 2.54
CA ILE A 16 -13.86 -13.65 3.01
C ILE A 16 -13.83 -13.62 4.55
N GLU A 17 -14.04 -12.44 5.11
CA GLU A 17 -14.23 -12.14 6.55
C GLU A 17 -13.06 -12.45 7.50
N LEU A 18 -12.69 -11.45 8.28
CA LEU A 18 -12.93 -11.44 9.72
C LEU A 18 -12.83 -9.99 10.23
N SER A 19 -13.98 -9.38 10.54
CA SER A 19 -14.05 -8.01 11.08
C SER A 19 -13.65 -7.96 12.57
N ILE A 20 -13.59 -6.76 13.14
CA ILE A 20 -13.03 -6.42 14.48
C ILE A 20 -13.47 -7.37 15.63
N SER A 21 -14.64 -8.02 15.53
CA SER A 21 -15.10 -9.08 16.44
C SER A 21 -14.16 -10.30 16.56
N ALA A 22 -13.25 -10.51 15.61
CA ALA A 22 -12.46 -11.73 15.44
C ALA A 22 -11.36 -11.98 16.48
N ILE A 23 -10.80 -10.93 17.08
CA ILE A 23 -9.53 -11.01 17.82
C ILE A 23 -9.67 -11.69 19.21
N HIS A 24 -10.90 -11.87 19.71
CA HIS A 24 -11.16 -12.12 21.13
C HIS A 24 -11.27 -13.57 21.62
N CYS A 25 -10.83 -14.57 20.85
CA CYS A 25 -10.85 -15.97 21.31
C CYS A 25 -9.67 -16.82 20.80
N ILE A 26 -8.70 -17.11 21.70
CA ILE A 26 -8.07 -18.45 21.92
C ILE A 26 -6.98 -18.34 23.01
N LYS A 27 -7.20 -18.99 24.16
CA LYS A 27 -6.17 -19.71 24.95
C LYS A 27 -6.74 -20.47 26.15
N LEU A 28 -6.35 -21.76 26.24
CA LEU A 28 -6.17 -22.59 27.45
C LEU A 28 -7.36 -23.28 28.20
N VAL A 29 -7.27 -24.62 28.18
CA VAL A 29 -7.58 -25.62 29.25
C VAL A 29 -8.96 -26.31 29.27
N ARG A 30 -9.00 -27.52 29.87
CA ARG A 30 -9.90 -28.68 29.62
C ARG A 30 -10.71 -29.08 30.87
N SER A 31 -11.99 -29.50 30.75
CA SER A 31 -12.53 -30.78 31.32
C SER A 31 -14.07 -31.00 31.20
N VAL A 32 -14.50 -32.00 30.39
CA VAL A 32 -15.47 -33.13 30.64
C VAL A 32 -16.62 -32.97 31.70
N PRO A 33 -17.91 -33.43 31.55
CA PRO A 33 -18.68 -34.00 30.40
C PRO A 33 -20.14 -33.45 30.15
N LYS A 34 -20.87 -34.06 29.18
CA LYS A 34 -22.18 -33.68 28.57
C LYS A 34 -23.51 -34.14 29.26
N ARG A 35 -24.65 -33.53 28.86
CA ARG A 35 -25.91 -34.26 28.48
C ARG A 35 -26.95 -33.53 27.58
N SER A 36 -27.00 -33.92 26.30
CA SER A 36 -28.16 -34.18 25.39
C SER A 36 -29.35 -33.20 25.10
N TRP A 37 -29.53 -32.89 23.79
CA TRP A 37 -30.79 -32.83 22.97
C TRP A 37 -31.86 -31.72 23.22
N SER A 38 -32.73 -31.30 22.28
CA SER A 38 -32.74 -31.23 20.79
C SER A 38 -33.96 -30.42 20.23
N ALA A 39 -34.01 -30.18 18.90
CA ALA A 39 -35.21 -29.98 18.03
C ALA A 39 -35.89 -28.58 17.73
N TYR A 40 -36.04 -28.31 16.40
CA TYR A 40 -37.12 -27.61 15.66
C TYR A 40 -37.11 -26.08 15.32
N SER A 41 -37.98 -25.64 14.36
CA SER A 41 -37.71 -24.51 13.39
C SER A 41 -38.93 -23.84 12.68
N ARG A 42 -38.69 -22.72 11.92
CA ARG A 42 -39.50 -22.05 10.83
C ARG A 42 -40.71 -21.16 11.24
N ILE A 43 -41.27 -20.12 10.55
CA ILE A 43 -41.12 -19.19 9.36
C ILE A 43 -41.62 -17.76 9.84
N GLN A 44 -41.36 -16.46 9.46
CA GLN A 44 -40.62 -15.53 8.52
C GLN A 44 -40.25 -14.11 9.19
N ASN A 45 -39.40 -13.25 8.60
CA ASN A 45 -38.96 -11.83 8.91
C ASN A 45 -39.82 -10.78 9.71
N ARG A 46 -39.19 -9.85 10.49
CA ARG A 46 -39.57 -8.39 10.57
C ARG A 46 -38.45 -7.49 11.17
N ALA A 47 -37.37 -7.23 10.43
CA ALA A 47 -36.28 -6.33 10.83
C ALA A 47 -35.57 -5.69 9.62
N ALA A 48 -34.86 -4.58 9.85
CA ALA A 48 -33.89 -3.95 8.93
C ALA A 48 -32.92 -3.04 9.70
N THR A 49 -33.45 -2.08 10.48
CA THR A 49 -32.67 -1.25 11.42
C THR A 49 -32.21 -2.05 12.64
N ALA A 50 -33.15 -2.77 13.27
CA ALA A 50 -32.89 -3.60 14.45
C ALA A 50 -31.84 -4.71 14.24
N GLU A 51 -31.53 -5.10 12.99
CA GLU A 51 -30.58 -6.19 12.71
C GLU A 51 -29.12 -5.78 12.91
N PHE A 52 -28.73 -4.52 12.69
CA PHE A 52 -27.36 -4.06 13.00
C PHE A 52 -27.14 -3.95 14.51
N ALA A 53 -28.10 -3.34 15.22
CA ALA A 53 -28.10 -3.31 16.68
C ALA A 53 -28.11 -4.71 17.30
N ALA A 54 -28.85 -5.67 16.71
CA ALA A 54 -28.85 -7.07 17.10
C ALA A 54 -27.57 -7.83 16.68
N HIS A 55 -26.81 -7.35 15.68
CA HIS A 55 -25.49 -7.91 15.35
C HIS A 55 -24.46 -7.49 16.40
N VAL A 56 -24.43 -6.21 16.79
CA VAL A 56 -23.52 -5.70 17.83
C VAL A 56 -23.87 -6.29 19.21
N LYS A 57 -25.14 -6.21 19.61
CA LYS A 57 -25.64 -6.82 20.87
C LYS A 57 -25.55 -8.35 20.80
N GLY A 58 -25.62 -8.93 19.61
CA GLY A 58 -25.40 -10.36 19.32
C GLY A 58 -23.95 -10.81 19.44
N CYS A 59 -22.95 -10.02 19.02
CA CYS A 59 -21.54 -10.30 19.26
C CYS A 59 -21.21 -10.24 20.77
N ILE A 60 -21.77 -9.25 21.49
CA ILE A 60 -21.65 -9.13 22.95
C ILE A 60 -22.24 -10.36 23.66
N ALA A 61 -23.37 -10.91 23.17
CA ALA A 61 -23.96 -12.15 23.69
C ALA A 61 -23.23 -13.43 23.24
N ALA A 62 -22.71 -13.49 22.01
CA ALA A 62 -22.03 -14.66 21.46
C ALA A 62 -20.66 -14.91 22.11
N GLY A 63 -19.98 -13.85 22.59
CA GLY A 63 -18.80 -13.97 23.45
C GLY A 63 -19.05 -14.77 24.73
N LEU A 64 -20.30 -14.83 25.23
CA LEU A 64 -20.71 -15.67 26.36
C LEU A 64 -21.15 -17.08 25.95
N ALA A 65 -21.54 -17.31 24.69
CA ALA A 65 -21.82 -18.65 24.17
C ALA A 65 -20.53 -19.47 23.94
N ALA A 66 -19.43 -18.80 23.58
CA ALA A 66 -18.12 -19.45 23.39
C ALA A 66 -17.59 -20.14 24.66
N ALA A 67 -17.97 -19.65 25.86
CA ALA A 67 -17.61 -20.25 27.14
C ALA A 67 -18.25 -21.63 27.38
N ILE A 68 -19.38 -21.94 26.73
CA ILE A 68 -20.17 -23.16 26.98
C ILE A 68 -19.63 -24.37 26.19
N LEU A 69 -18.77 -24.16 25.19
CA LEU A 69 -18.12 -25.25 24.42
C LEU A 69 -16.83 -25.80 25.05
N LEU A 70 -16.45 -25.37 26.26
CA LEU A 70 -15.26 -25.86 26.98
C LEU A 70 -15.44 -27.20 27.72
N VAL A 71 -16.62 -27.84 27.61
CA VAL A 71 -16.95 -29.10 28.28
C VAL A 71 -17.53 -30.15 27.30
N ASP A 72 -16.68 -30.75 26.46
CA ASP A 72 -16.45 -32.21 26.44
C ASP A 72 -15.52 -32.68 25.27
N PRO A 73 -14.37 -33.32 25.54
CA PRO A 73 -13.56 -34.00 24.52
C PRO A 73 -14.01 -35.45 24.26
N VAL A 74 -13.67 -35.99 23.08
CA VAL A 74 -13.87 -37.40 22.66
C VAL A 74 -15.35 -37.82 22.46
N ASN A 75 -15.95 -37.33 21.37
CA ASN A 75 -16.33 -38.23 20.27
C ASN A 75 -16.74 -37.41 19.03
N SER A 76 -15.83 -37.31 18.06
CA SER A 76 -16.06 -36.60 16.79
C SER A 76 -15.57 -37.46 15.63
N THR A 77 -16.41 -38.40 15.17
CA THR A 77 -16.25 -38.96 13.83
C THR A 77 -16.60 -37.87 12.80
N ALA A 78 -16.03 -37.94 11.60
CA ALA A 78 -16.04 -36.83 10.63
C ALA A 78 -17.41 -36.53 9.96
N ALA A 79 -18.52 -36.97 10.56
CA ALA A 79 -19.87 -36.82 10.00
C ALA A 79 -20.52 -35.46 10.31
N GLU A 80 -20.33 -34.89 11.50
CA GLU A 80 -21.12 -33.70 11.92
C GLU A 80 -20.66 -32.38 11.27
N ALA A 81 -19.40 -32.30 10.84
CA ALA A 81 -18.88 -31.17 10.04
C ALA A 81 -19.56 -31.03 8.65
N SER A 82 -20.30 -32.05 8.20
CA SER A 82 -21.04 -32.00 6.92
C SER A 82 -22.35 -31.19 6.99
N LYS A 83 -22.88 -30.90 8.19
CA LYS A 83 -24.19 -30.24 8.35
C LYS A 83 -24.16 -28.71 8.34
N TYR A 84 -22.99 -28.10 8.45
CA TYR A 84 -22.81 -26.63 8.39
C TYR A 84 -22.02 -26.18 7.15
N SER A 85 -21.55 -27.11 6.32
CA SER A 85 -20.82 -26.84 5.07
C SER A 85 -21.73 -26.75 3.83
N ASN A 86 -23.05 -26.88 3.99
CA ASN A 86 -24.04 -26.70 2.92
C ASN A 86 -25.30 -25.96 3.42
N VAL A 87 -25.23 -24.64 3.49
CA VAL A 87 -26.40 -23.76 3.50
C VAL A 87 -26.26 -22.80 2.32
N PRO A 88 -27.15 -22.83 1.32
CA PRO A 88 -27.06 -21.92 0.18
C PRO A 88 -27.25 -20.46 0.59
N LEU A 89 -26.43 -19.58 0.03
CA LEU A 89 -26.66 -18.13 0.06
C LEU A 89 -27.78 -17.78 -0.94
N SER A 90 -29.04 -18.01 -0.56
CA SER A 90 -30.22 -17.45 -1.25
C SER A 90 -31.17 -16.75 -0.27
N TYR A 91 -31.85 -15.74 -0.79
CA TYR A 91 -32.74 -14.85 -0.03
C TYR A 91 -33.90 -15.62 0.66
N ASP A 92 -34.33 -16.73 0.06
CA ASP A 92 -35.45 -17.56 0.52
C ASP A 92 -35.17 -18.29 1.83
N ALA A 93 -33.89 -18.57 2.16
CA ALA A 93 -33.51 -19.24 3.40
C ALA A 93 -33.70 -18.35 4.64
N ILE A 94 -33.60 -17.02 4.46
CA ILE A 94 -33.79 -16.02 5.52
C ILE A 94 -35.29 -15.83 5.83
N ALA A 95 -36.18 -16.16 4.88
CA ALA A 95 -37.63 -16.11 5.01
C ALA A 95 -38.22 -17.19 5.96
N ALA A 96 -37.58 -17.41 7.11
CA ALA A 96 -37.77 -18.59 7.96
C ALA A 96 -37.91 -18.32 9.49
N ARG A 97 -38.16 -17.09 10.00
CA ARG A 97 -38.33 -16.83 11.47
C ARG A 97 -39.34 -15.70 11.91
N ARG A 98 -40.65 -16.00 12.12
CA ARG A 98 -41.76 -15.17 12.71
C ARG A 98 -42.28 -15.90 13.95
N HIS A 99 -42.80 -17.10 13.70
CA HIS A 99 -44.07 -17.53 14.29
C HIS A 99 -43.88 -18.32 15.59
N SER A 100 -42.90 -17.93 16.40
CA SER A 100 -42.84 -18.28 17.82
C SER A 100 -43.49 -17.14 18.63
N LYS A 101 -44.80 -17.24 18.90
CA LYS A 101 -45.49 -16.36 19.84
C LYS A 101 -45.05 -16.67 21.27
N GLY A 102 -43.98 -16.02 21.72
CA GLY A 102 -43.55 -16.00 23.11
C GLY A 102 -42.80 -14.70 23.38
N ARG A 103 -43.20 -13.96 24.43
CA ARG A 103 -42.38 -12.85 24.92
C ARG A 103 -41.10 -13.45 25.53
N PRO A 104 -39.89 -13.02 25.12
CA PRO A 104 -38.76 -13.08 26.03
C PRO A 104 -39.14 -12.31 27.30
N SER A 105 -38.89 -12.89 28.47
CA SER A 105 -38.89 -12.12 29.71
C SER A 105 -37.81 -11.05 29.59
N SER A 106 -38.21 -9.78 29.80
CA SER A 106 -37.35 -8.60 30.00
C SER A 106 -35.99 -8.62 29.28
N LEU A 107 -35.85 -7.83 28.21
CA LEU A 107 -34.53 -7.30 27.86
C LEU A 107 -33.90 -6.68 29.12
N PRO A 108 -32.62 -6.94 29.41
CA PRO A 108 -31.96 -6.35 30.56
C PRO A 108 -32.02 -4.83 30.45
N SER A 109 -32.30 -4.18 31.59
CA SER A 109 -32.28 -2.74 31.72
C SER A 109 -30.88 -2.18 31.41
N SER A 110 -30.78 -0.86 31.21
CA SER A 110 -29.48 -0.18 31.11
C SER A 110 -28.57 -0.49 32.30
N ALA A 111 -29.14 -0.53 33.51
CA ALA A 111 -28.43 -0.88 34.74
C ALA A 111 -27.89 -2.33 34.75
N GLU A 112 -28.64 -3.30 34.23
CA GLU A 112 -28.16 -4.69 34.10
C GLU A 112 -27.07 -4.83 33.02
N THR A 113 -27.12 -3.98 31.98
CA THR A 113 -26.07 -3.89 30.96
C THR A 113 -24.78 -3.25 31.52
N GLU A 114 -24.92 -2.23 32.37
CA GLU A 114 -23.80 -1.59 33.08
C GLU A 114 -23.21 -2.50 34.17
N ALA A 115 -24.03 -3.30 34.86
CA ALA A 115 -23.56 -4.34 35.78
C ALA A 115 -22.71 -5.40 35.06
N LEU A 116 -23.09 -5.80 33.84
CA LEU A 116 -22.30 -6.72 33.00
C LEU A 116 -20.98 -6.13 32.46
N LEU A 117 -20.73 -4.84 32.69
CA LEU A 117 -19.45 -4.15 32.40
C LEU A 117 -18.63 -3.86 33.66
N SER A 118 -19.13 -4.21 34.85
CA SER A 118 -18.45 -3.88 36.11
C SER A 118 -17.21 -4.75 36.37
N LEU A 119 -16.03 -4.15 36.19
CA LEU A 119 -14.70 -4.58 36.64
C LEU A 119 -14.15 -5.92 36.11
N GLU A 120 -14.81 -7.07 36.34
CA GLU A 120 -14.24 -8.43 36.12
C GLU A 120 -13.78 -8.73 34.69
N LYS A 121 -14.25 -7.96 33.70
CA LYS A 121 -13.88 -8.13 32.29
C LYS A 121 -12.67 -7.31 31.85
N ARG A 122 -12.30 -6.23 32.55
CA ARG A 122 -11.22 -5.32 32.10
C ARG A 122 -9.89 -6.07 31.91
N ASP A 123 -9.58 -6.97 32.83
CA ASP A 123 -8.33 -7.73 32.89
C ASP A 123 -8.18 -8.79 31.77
N LEU A 124 -9.21 -8.98 30.95
CA LEU A 124 -9.17 -9.83 29.75
C LEU A 124 -8.64 -9.09 28.50
N PHE A 125 -8.49 -7.76 28.57
CA PHE A 125 -8.12 -6.90 27.46
C PHE A 125 -6.82 -6.13 27.77
N THR A 126 -6.14 -5.61 26.75
CA THR A 126 -5.19 -4.52 26.97
C THR A 126 -5.96 -3.24 27.29
N GLU A 127 -5.35 -2.31 28.02
CA GLU A 127 -6.00 -1.02 28.33
C GLU A 127 -6.43 -0.27 27.05
N ASP A 128 -5.63 -0.32 25.98
CA ASP A 128 -5.98 0.25 24.67
C ASP A 128 -7.22 -0.41 24.05
N ALA A 129 -7.33 -1.74 24.11
CA ALA A 129 -8.51 -2.44 23.62
C ALA A 129 -9.77 -2.13 24.47
N TRP A 130 -9.62 -2.06 25.80
CA TRP A 130 -10.72 -1.71 26.70
C TRP A 130 -11.23 -0.28 26.47
N GLN A 131 -10.32 0.71 26.39
CA GLN A 131 -10.69 2.09 26.10
C GLN A 131 -11.28 2.25 24.68
N GLY A 132 -10.80 1.48 23.70
CA GLY A 132 -11.41 1.40 22.36
C GLY A 132 -12.84 0.86 22.38
N MET A 133 -13.13 -0.19 23.17
CA MET A 133 -14.48 -0.71 23.35
C MET A 133 -15.42 0.32 24.01
N LEU A 134 -14.93 1.10 24.98
CA LEU A 134 -15.71 2.20 25.57
C LEU A 134 -16.03 3.29 24.53
N LYS A 135 -15.06 3.67 23.68
CA LYS A 135 -15.27 4.65 22.60
C LYS A 135 -16.24 4.16 21.52
N ILE A 136 -16.22 2.87 21.19
CA ILE A 136 -17.22 2.24 20.29
C ILE A 136 -18.61 2.24 20.95
N SER A 137 -18.72 2.04 22.27
CA SER A 137 -19.99 2.15 23.00
C SER A 137 -20.55 3.58 23.00
N GLU A 138 -19.70 4.60 23.16
CA GLU A 138 -20.07 6.01 22.96
C GLU A 138 -20.57 6.27 21.52
N TYR A 139 -19.93 5.67 20.51
CA TYR A 139 -20.37 5.78 19.11
C TYR A 139 -21.76 5.17 18.89
N VAL A 140 -22.00 3.95 19.36
CA VAL A 140 -23.31 3.29 19.22
C VAL A 140 -24.42 4.12 19.87
N LYS A 141 -24.21 4.63 21.08
CA LYS A 141 -25.17 5.53 21.76
C LYS A 141 -25.41 6.84 21.00
N TYR A 142 -24.41 7.32 20.26
CA TYR A 142 -24.55 8.53 19.43
C TYR A 142 -25.36 8.24 18.15
N ILE A 143 -25.16 7.09 17.50
CA ILE A 143 -25.95 6.69 16.32
C ILE A 143 -27.39 6.34 16.69
N GLU A 144 -27.64 5.65 17.82
CA GLU A 144 -29.00 5.45 18.36
C GLU A 144 -29.76 6.77 18.58
N GLY A 145 -29.05 7.91 18.73
CA GLY A 145 -29.62 9.26 18.79
C GLY A 145 -29.78 9.98 17.43
N LEU A 146 -29.19 9.44 16.35
CA LEU A 146 -29.30 9.97 14.98
C LEU A 146 -30.31 9.21 14.11
N GLU A 147 -30.76 8.01 14.52
CA GLU A 147 -31.71 7.18 13.75
C GLU A 147 -32.96 7.97 13.30
N ALA A 148 -33.49 8.86 14.15
CA ALA A 148 -34.66 9.70 13.86
C ALA A 148 -34.41 10.86 12.86
N ILE A 149 -33.16 11.12 12.47
CA ILE A 149 -32.78 12.05 11.39
C ILE A 149 -32.46 11.25 10.12
N GLU A 150 -31.89 10.06 10.29
CA GLU A 150 -31.49 9.16 9.21
C GLU A 150 -32.64 8.40 8.54
N GLU A 151 -33.78 8.22 9.21
CA GLU A 151 -34.96 7.53 8.64
C GLU A 151 -35.53 8.25 7.40
N ASP A 152 -35.40 9.58 7.33
CA ASP A 152 -35.83 10.41 6.18
C ASP A 152 -34.68 10.83 5.23
N ASP A 153 -33.40 10.74 5.63
CA ASP A 153 -32.25 11.14 4.80
C ASP A 153 -31.30 9.97 4.47
N LYS A 154 -31.54 9.34 3.32
CA LYS A 154 -30.67 8.29 2.75
C LYS A 154 -29.23 8.78 2.50
N ALA A 155 -29.03 10.04 2.11
CA ALA A 155 -27.69 10.56 1.85
C ALA A 155 -26.89 10.68 3.16
N CYS A 156 -27.55 11.00 4.28
CA CYS A 156 -26.95 10.94 5.61
C CYS A 156 -26.38 9.55 5.91
N VAL A 157 -27.21 8.51 5.74
CA VAL A 157 -26.85 7.10 5.99
C VAL A 157 -25.72 6.64 5.07
N ASP A 158 -25.84 6.86 3.76
CA ASP A 158 -24.82 6.46 2.77
C ASP A 158 -23.45 7.08 3.11
N ASN A 159 -23.43 8.37 3.47
CA ASN A 159 -22.20 9.09 3.81
C ASN A 159 -21.63 8.68 5.18
N ARG A 160 -22.45 8.36 6.18
CA ARG A 160 -21.98 7.78 7.45
C ARG A 160 -21.34 6.42 7.22
N LEU A 161 -21.99 5.53 6.48
CA LEU A 161 -21.47 4.19 6.16
C LEU A 161 -20.14 4.27 5.39
N LEU A 162 -19.97 5.27 4.52
CA LEU A 162 -18.70 5.55 3.84
C LEU A 162 -17.58 5.93 4.82
N LEU A 163 -17.87 6.76 5.83
CA LEU A 163 -16.92 7.12 6.89
C LEU A 163 -16.59 5.92 7.79
N GLU A 164 -17.60 5.14 8.19
CA GLU A 164 -17.45 3.92 8.98
C GLU A 164 -16.56 2.89 8.28
N LYS A 165 -16.79 2.64 6.97
CA LYS A 165 -15.96 1.72 6.19
C LYS A 165 -14.50 2.16 6.17
N ALA A 166 -14.23 3.44 5.98
CA ALA A 166 -12.87 3.95 5.99
C ALA A 166 -12.21 3.80 7.37
N TRP A 167 -12.96 4.11 8.43
CA TRP A 167 -12.52 3.90 9.81
C TRP A 167 -12.18 2.42 10.10
N GLN A 168 -13.03 1.49 9.66
CA GLN A 168 -12.80 0.04 9.79
C GLN A 168 -11.59 -0.44 8.99
N ILE A 169 -11.37 0.04 7.76
CA ILE A 169 -10.19 -0.33 6.96
C ILE A 169 -8.91 0.08 7.70
N ILE A 170 -8.83 1.31 8.22
CA ILE A 170 -7.67 1.75 9.00
C ILE A 170 -7.52 0.92 10.29
N ALA A 171 -8.60 0.66 11.02
CA ALA A 171 -8.54 -0.10 12.27
C ALA A 171 -7.99 -1.53 12.11
N ASN A 172 -8.22 -2.18 10.96
CA ASN A 172 -7.79 -3.55 10.66
C ASN A 172 -6.44 -3.62 9.90
N GLU A 173 -6.20 -2.69 8.98
CA GLU A 173 -5.15 -2.79 7.96
C GLU A 173 -3.99 -1.81 8.17
N PHE A 174 -4.15 -0.70 8.90
CA PHE A 174 -3.10 0.33 8.98
C PHE A 174 -1.90 -0.09 9.83
N TYR A 175 -0.71 0.05 9.26
CA TYR A 175 0.57 -0.14 9.94
C TYR A 175 1.23 1.21 10.24
N ASP A 176 1.39 1.53 11.53
CA ASP A 176 2.14 2.71 11.95
C ASP A 176 3.64 2.43 12.11
N ALA A 177 4.42 2.84 11.11
CA ALA A 177 5.88 2.80 11.13
C ALA A 177 6.53 3.64 12.26
N LYS A 178 5.76 4.47 12.99
CA LYS A 178 6.21 5.28 14.13
C LYS A 178 5.74 4.75 15.49
N GLY A 179 4.88 3.73 15.54
CA GLY A 179 4.41 3.11 16.80
C GLY A 179 3.60 4.02 17.73
N ARG A 180 2.84 4.97 17.18
CA ARG A 180 2.00 5.95 17.90
C ARG A 180 0.50 5.64 17.81
N PHE A 181 0.09 4.83 16.83
CA PHE A 181 -1.30 4.42 16.63
C PHE A 181 -1.82 3.59 17.82
N SER A 182 -3.07 3.86 18.20
CA SER A 182 -3.77 3.27 19.33
C SER A 182 -5.20 2.99 18.89
N GLN A 183 -5.73 1.81 19.20
CA GLN A 183 -7.11 1.44 18.85
C GLN A 183 -8.10 2.29 19.66
N ALA A 184 -7.77 2.68 20.90
CA ALA A 184 -8.56 3.63 21.67
C ALA A 184 -8.64 5.02 21.03
N ALA A 185 -7.48 5.57 20.62
CA ALA A 185 -7.41 6.87 19.98
C ALA A 185 -8.13 6.88 18.63
N TRP A 186 -7.97 5.82 17.84
CA TRP A 186 -8.66 5.66 16.56
C TRP A 186 -10.16 5.47 16.72
N ALA A 187 -10.62 4.68 17.71
CA ALA A 187 -12.04 4.53 18.02
C ALA A 187 -12.73 5.85 18.43
N GLY A 188 -11.99 6.81 18.99
CA GLY A 188 -12.50 8.17 19.22
C GLY A 188 -12.67 8.99 17.93
N GLN A 189 -11.83 8.78 16.92
CA GLN A 189 -11.84 9.61 15.69
C GLN A 189 -13.17 9.56 14.92
N LEU A 190 -13.86 8.42 14.92
CA LEU A 190 -15.14 8.26 14.20
C LEU A 190 -16.29 9.11 14.81
N PRO A 191 -16.66 8.96 16.10
CA PRO A 191 -17.65 9.84 16.73
C PRO A 191 -17.23 11.32 16.70
N ASP A 192 -15.94 11.62 16.90
CA ASP A 192 -15.49 13.02 16.94
C ASP A 192 -15.50 13.67 15.54
N THR A 193 -15.23 12.89 14.48
CA THR A 193 -15.35 13.36 13.09
C THR A 193 -16.81 13.64 12.71
N LEU A 194 -17.76 12.77 13.09
CA LEU A 194 -19.19 13.05 12.85
C LEU A 194 -19.65 14.29 13.64
N LYS A 195 -19.39 14.34 14.95
CA LYS A 195 -19.78 15.49 15.79
C LYS A 195 -19.19 16.80 15.26
N GLY A 196 -17.91 16.81 14.88
CA GLY A 196 -17.22 17.95 14.29
C GLY A 196 -17.76 18.38 12.91
N ALA A 197 -18.46 17.49 12.20
CA ALA A 197 -19.15 17.79 10.94
C ALA A 197 -20.62 18.23 11.12
N GLY A 198 -21.14 18.29 12.36
CA GLY A 198 -22.55 18.58 12.65
C GLY A 198 -23.43 17.33 12.77
N GLY A 199 -22.83 16.14 12.89
CA GLY A 199 -23.51 14.85 12.93
C GLY A 199 -23.79 14.31 11.54
N CYS A 200 -24.89 14.75 10.94
CA CYS A 200 -25.38 14.22 9.67
C CYS A 200 -24.57 14.73 8.46
N LEU A 201 -24.05 13.80 7.65
CA LEU A 201 -23.25 14.12 6.46
C LEU A 201 -24.13 14.15 5.20
N HIS A 202 -24.84 15.26 4.98
CA HIS A 202 -25.78 15.42 3.86
C HIS A 202 -25.15 15.45 2.44
N SER A 203 -23.82 15.43 2.29
CA SER A 203 -23.18 15.48 0.96
C SER A 203 -21.79 14.84 0.91
N LYS A 204 -21.46 14.18 -0.21
CA LYS A 204 -20.14 13.58 -0.46
C LYS A 204 -18.99 14.56 -0.28
N ALA A 205 -19.16 15.83 -0.63
CA ALA A 205 -18.13 16.86 -0.45
C ALA A 205 -17.79 17.09 1.04
N ALA A 206 -18.80 17.04 1.93
CA ALA A 206 -18.58 17.04 3.37
C ALA A 206 -17.93 15.73 3.85
N THR A 207 -18.41 14.58 3.36
CA THR A 207 -17.89 13.25 3.69
C THR A 207 -16.41 13.10 3.32
N TYR A 208 -16.01 13.47 2.11
CA TYR A 208 -14.61 13.42 1.68
C TYR A 208 -13.72 14.41 2.43
N LYS A 209 -14.26 15.57 2.87
CA LYS A 209 -13.55 16.49 3.77
C LYS A 209 -13.35 15.86 5.15
N ALA A 210 -14.39 15.26 5.72
CA ALA A 210 -14.37 14.56 7.00
C ALA A 210 -13.40 13.37 6.98
N LEU A 211 -13.49 12.49 5.97
CA LEU A 211 -12.56 11.39 5.69
C LEU A 211 -11.10 11.86 5.66
N ARG A 212 -10.80 12.89 4.87
CA ARG A 212 -9.41 13.42 4.76
C ARG A 212 -8.92 14.03 6.08
N SER A 213 -9.80 14.64 6.87
CA SER A 213 -9.47 15.15 8.20
C SER A 213 -9.18 14.01 9.19
N MET A 214 -10.00 12.96 9.17
CA MET A 214 -9.85 11.77 10.01
C MET A 214 -8.54 11.03 9.71
N LEU A 215 -8.22 10.81 8.43
CA LEU A 215 -6.97 10.17 7.99
C LEU A 215 -5.72 11.01 8.31
N ALA A 216 -5.81 12.34 8.27
CA ALA A 216 -4.68 13.21 8.61
C ALA A 216 -4.18 13.03 10.06
N SER A 217 -5.05 12.60 10.99
CA SER A 217 -4.68 12.32 12.39
C SER A 217 -3.60 11.23 12.52
N LEU A 218 -3.51 10.31 11.57
CA LEU A 218 -2.51 9.22 11.53
C LEU A 218 -1.08 9.78 11.42
N GLY A 219 -0.88 10.93 10.77
CA GLY A 219 0.44 11.51 10.51
C GLY A 219 1.36 10.62 9.66
N ASP A 220 0.78 9.74 8.84
CA ASP A 220 1.43 9.03 7.76
C ASP A 220 1.17 9.77 6.42
N PRO A 221 2.20 10.28 5.71
CA PRO A 221 2.02 10.96 4.43
C PRO A 221 1.68 10.01 3.27
N TYR A 222 1.64 8.69 3.49
CA TYR A 222 1.35 7.70 2.44
C TYR A 222 -0.07 7.11 2.51
N THR A 223 -0.79 7.33 3.61
CA THR A 223 -2.19 6.91 3.78
C THR A 223 -3.12 8.07 3.43
N GLU A 224 -3.97 7.90 2.40
CA GLU A 224 -4.81 8.96 1.85
C GLU A 224 -6.12 8.44 1.26
N PHE A 225 -7.15 9.30 1.28
CA PHE A 225 -8.38 9.10 0.53
C PHE A 225 -8.17 9.53 -0.92
N LEU A 226 -8.51 8.65 -1.86
CA LEU A 226 -8.40 8.84 -3.30
C LEU A 226 -9.77 9.07 -3.92
N TRP A 227 -9.92 10.22 -4.59
CA TRP A 227 -11.11 10.55 -5.38
C TRP A 227 -11.35 9.51 -6.49
N PRO A 228 -12.58 9.30 -6.99
CA PRO A 228 -12.87 8.20 -7.91
C PRO A 228 -11.98 8.08 -9.16
N SER A 229 -11.62 9.22 -9.76
CA SER A 229 -10.68 9.26 -10.89
C SER A 229 -9.24 8.89 -10.50
N GLN A 230 -8.77 9.34 -9.34
CA GLN A 230 -7.47 8.96 -8.79
C GLN A 230 -7.40 7.47 -8.45
N PHE A 231 -8.48 6.90 -7.90
CA PHE A 231 -8.52 5.49 -7.54
C PHE A 231 -8.54 4.59 -8.78
N ARG A 232 -9.38 4.91 -9.78
CA ARG A 232 -9.36 4.24 -11.09
C ARG A 232 -7.99 4.33 -11.77
N GLN A 233 -7.33 5.48 -11.69
CA GLN A 233 -5.99 5.69 -12.22
C GLN A 233 -4.92 4.89 -11.45
N ALA A 234 -4.97 4.85 -10.12
CA ALA A 234 -4.05 4.07 -9.29
C ALA A 234 -4.17 2.55 -9.56
N LEU A 235 -5.39 2.06 -9.80
CA LEU A 235 -5.66 0.68 -10.22
C LEU A 235 -5.36 0.40 -11.70
N SER A 236 -4.82 1.36 -12.46
CA SER A 236 -4.61 1.27 -13.91
C SER A 236 -5.87 0.90 -14.73
N ARG A 237 -7.05 1.37 -14.30
CA ARG A 237 -8.36 1.13 -14.95
C ARG A 237 -9.13 2.43 -15.28
N PRO A 238 -8.53 3.41 -15.98
CA PRO A 238 -9.22 4.64 -16.37
C PRO A 238 -10.30 4.40 -17.46
N MET A 239 -11.45 5.06 -17.32
CA MET A 239 -12.49 5.13 -18.35
C MET A 239 -11.97 5.82 -19.63
N PRO A 240 -12.61 5.67 -20.82
CA PRO A 240 -12.14 6.29 -22.05
C PRO A 240 -11.94 7.81 -21.96
N ALA A 241 -12.95 8.57 -21.55
CA ALA A 241 -12.84 10.02 -21.36
C ALA A 241 -11.91 10.41 -20.17
N GLU A 242 -11.69 9.48 -19.23
CA GLU A 242 -10.65 9.67 -18.21
C GLU A 242 -9.26 9.46 -18.79
N ARG A 243 -9.05 8.63 -19.83
CA ARG A 243 -7.73 8.51 -20.47
C ARG A 243 -7.33 9.81 -21.13
N ASP A 244 -8.23 10.48 -21.84
CA ASP A 244 -7.93 11.77 -22.47
C ASP A 244 -7.60 12.84 -21.42
N TYR A 245 -8.38 12.90 -20.32
CA TYR A 245 -8.13 13.79 -19.19
C TYR A 245 -6.86 13.44 -18.40
N LEU A 246 -6.56 12.15 -18.23
CA LEU A 246 -5.39 11.68 -17.50
C LEU A 246 -4.12 11.76 -18.36
N GLU A 247 -4.19 11.57 -19.66
CA GLU A 247 -3.11 11.92 -20.59
C GLU A 247 -2.82 13.42 -20.48
N ALA A 248 -3.82 14.29 -20.39
CA ALA A 248 -3.60 15.72 -20.08
C ALA A 248 -3.05 15.98 -18.66
N GLN A 249 -3.39 15.15 -17.65
CA GLN A 249 -2.83 15.24 -16.28
C GLN A 249 -1.39 14.72 -16.18
N PHE A 250 -1.04 13.72 -16.97
CA PHE A 250 0.31 13.16 -17.10
C PHE A 250 1.10 13.81 -18.24
N THR A 251 0.50 14.77 -18.94
CA THR A 251 1.21 15.67 -19.85
C THR A 251 1.72 16.86 -19.07
N GLY A 252 3.03 17.02 -19.09
CA GLY A 252 3.72 18.01 -18.29
C GLY A 252 5.22 17.90 -18.47
N VAL A 253 5.97 18.51 -17.56
CA VAL A 253 7.44 18.52 -17.62
C VAL A 253 8.12 17.48 -16.74
N GLY A 254 7.38 16.78 -15.87
CA GLY A 254 7.88 15.67 -15.06
C GLY A 254 8.74 16.06 -13.85
N VAL A 255 8.51 17.22 -13.24
CA VAL A 255 9.14 17.58 -11.94
C VAL A 255 8.37 16.96 -10.77
N LEU A 256 9.07 16.42 -9.78
CA LEU A 256 8.55 16.06 -8.46
C LEU A 256 8.77 17.23 -7.50
N VAL A 257 7.69 17.78 -6.95
CA VAL A 257 7.73 18.97 -6.09
C VAL A 257 7.49 18.58 -4.63
N ALA A 258 8.33 19.11 -3.75
CA ALA A 258 8.34 18.84 -2.32
C ALA A 258 6.99 19.05 -1.64
N GLN A 259 6.75 18.31 -0.56
CA GLN A 259 5.53 18.44 0.25
C GLN A 259 5.42 19.79 0.98
N GLN A 260 6.56 20.44 1.23
CA GLN A 260 6.65 21.74 1.91
C GLN A 260 7.37 22.75 1.01
N GLN A 261 6.91 23.99 1.06
CA GLN A 261 7.56 25.14 0.43
C GLN A 261 8.88 25.45 1.16
N ALA A 262 9.86 26.05 0.48
CA ALA A 262 11.09 26.47 1.13
C ALA A 262 10.83 27.65 2.08
N SER A 263 11.53 27.69 3.22
CA SER A 263 11.42 28.77 4.20
C SER A 263 11.97 30.11 3.70
N ASP A 264 12.72 30.12 2.60
CA ASP A 264 13.19 31.31 1.88
C ASP A 264 12.45 31.53 0.54
N GLY A 265 11.25 30.95 0.39
CA GLY A 265 10.33 31.16 -0.73
C GLY A 265 10.54 30.21 -1.91
N GLY A 266 9.49 30.00 -2.71
CA GLY A 266 9.52 29.06 -3.84
C GLY A 266 9.51 27.58 -3.44
N TRP A 267 9.52 26.69 -4.43
CA TRP A 267 9.24 25.27 -4.23
C TRP A 267 10.46 24.37 -4.52
N PRO A 268 10.94 23.59 -3.53
CA PRO A 268 11.98 22.59 -3.75
C PRO A 268 11.55 21.47 -4.69
N VAL A 269 12.53 20.97 -5.44
CA VAL A 269 12.42 19.81 -6.32
C VAL A 269 12.91 18.58 -5.56
N ASP A 270 12.03 17.62 -5.31
CA ASP A 270 12.39 16.30 -4.74
C ASP A 270 13.13 15.44 -5.80
N GLY A 271 12.89 15.71 -7.07
CA GLY A 271 13.53 15.06 -8.22
C GLY A 271 12.80 15.36 -9.53
N CYS A 272 13.19 14.70 -10.60
CA CYS A 272 12.44 14.69 -11.86
C CYS A 272 12.18 13.25 -12.28
N TYR A 273 10.97 12.92 -12.74
CA TYR A 273 10.68 11.64 -13.36
C TYR A 273 11.71 11.40 -14.47
N ALA A 274 12.45 10.29 -14.41
CA ALA A 274 13.58 10.12 -15.31
C ALA A 274 13.11 10.02 -16.79
N GLY A 275 13.85 10.56 -17.75
CA GLY A 275 13.41 10.69 -19.16
C GLY A 275 12.26 11.68 -19.38
N SER A 276 12.03 12.63 -18.46
CA SER A 276 11.08 13.73 -18.63
C SER A 276 11.77 14.98 -19.22
N PRO A 277 11.01 15.96 -19.76
CA PRO A 277 11.54 17.25 -20.20
C PRO A 277 12.43 17.94 -19.16
N ALA A 278 12.05 17.88 -17.87
CA ALA A 278 12.81 18.49 -16.79
C ALA A 278 14.15 17.77 -16.51
N GLU A 279 14.18 16.44 -16.57
CA GLU A 279 15.42 15.67 -16.49
C GLU A 279 16.34 15.96 -17.68
N GLU A 280 15.79 15.95 -18.91
CA GLU A 280 16.52 16.25 -20.14
C GLU A 280 17.14 17.66 -20.12
N ALA A 281 16.48 18.64 -19.46
CA ALA A 281 16.99 19.99 -19.24
C ALA A 281 17.89 20.15 -17.98
N GLY A 282 18.26 19.05 -17.34
CA GLY A 282 19.19 19.00 -16.21
C GLY A 282 18.66 19.62 -14.91
N ILE A 283 17.35 19.59 -14.70
CA ILE A 283 16.74 19.90 -13.39
C ILE A 283 16.99 18.71 -12.45
N LEU A 284 17.40 18.98 -11.21
CA LEU A 284 17.87 17.99 -10.23
C LEU A 284 17.11 18.09 -8.91
N ALA A 285 17.17 17.02 -8.11
CA ALA A 285 16.76 17.09 -6.71
C ALA A 285 17.60 18.17 -5.96
N GLY A 286 16.94 18.97 -5.13
CA GLY A 286 17.56 20.13 -4.47
C GLY A 286 17.63 21.41 -5.31
N ASP A 287 17.15 21.38 -6.57
CA ASP A 287 16.76 22.61 -7.26
C ASP A 287 15.54 23.25 -6.59
N ARG A 288 15.35 24.55 -6.82
CA ARG A 288 14.19 25.30 -6.34
C ARG A 288 13.57 26.11 -7.47
N ILE A 289 12.29 25.82 -7.73
CA ILE A 289 11.44 26.60 -8.63
C ILE A 289 11.13 27.93 -7.95
N ALA A 290 11.68 29.01 -8.49
CA ALA A 290 11.40 30.37 -8.05
C ALA A 290 10.20 30.97 -8.79
N GLU A 291 10.04 30.66 -10.09
CA GLU A 291 8.95 31.17 -10.93
C GLU A 291 8.51 30.13 -11.96
N ILE A 292 7.27 30.24 -12.43
CA ILE A 292 6.68 29.43 -13.51
C ILE A 292 5.97 30.39 -14.46
N ASP A 293 6.38 30.44 -15.73
CA ASP A 293 5.89 31.38 -16.75
C ASP A 293 5.87 32.86 -16.27
N GLY A 294 6.87 33.23 -15.45
CA GLY A 294 7.00 34.57 -14.83
C GLY A 294 6.17 34.80 -13.57
N TYR A 295 5.36 33.84 -13.12
CA TYR A 295 4.62 33.91 -11.86
C TYR A 295 5.49 33.44 -10.67
N PRO A 296 5.69 34.25 -9.61
CA PRO A 296 6.46 33.85 -8.44
C PRO A 296 5.86 32.63 -7.73
N ALA A 297 6.61 31.54 -7.70
CA ALA A 297 6.16 30.25 -7.18
C ALA A 297 5.97 30.26 -5.66
N GLU A 298 6.54 31.23 -4.94
CA GLU A 298 6.26 31.49 -3.52
C GLU A 298 4.77 31.74 -3.24
N LYS A 299 4.02 32.28 -4.21
CA LYS A 299 2.61 32.69 -4.05
C LYS A 299 1.62 31.57 -4.40
N LEU A 300 2.13 30.41 -4.80
CA LEU A 300 1.36 29.27 -5.27
C LEU A 300 1.40 28.15 -4.23
N THR A 301 0.28 27.45 -4.05
CA THR A 301 0.26 26.16 -3.35
C THR A 301 0.94 25.07 -4.18
N ARG A 302 1.32 23.96 -3.54
CA ARG A 302 1.83 22.75 -4.20
C ARG A 302 0.92 22.25 -5.32
N THR A 303 -0.39 22.38 -5.14
CA THR A 303 -1.40 21.98 -6.12
C THR A 303 -1.39 22.88 -7.34
N GLU A 304 -1.32 24.20 -7.17
CA GLU A 304 -1.25 25.16 -8.27
C GLU A 304 0.06 25.04 -9.05
N VAL A 305 1.19 24.84 -8.36
CA VAL A 305 2.48 24.51 -8.99
C VAL A 305 2.36 23.23 -9.83
N ALA A 306 1.80 22.16 -9.27
CA ALA A 306 1.59 20.91 -10.00
C ALA A 306 0.65 21.09 -11.21
N SER A 307 -0.33 21.99 -11.13
CA SER A 307 -1.21 22.35 -12.25
C SER A 307 -0.49 23.12 -13.35
N LEU A 308 0.35 24.11 -13.03
CA LEU A 308 1.09 24.89 -14.04
C LEU A 308 2.19 24.05 -14.74
N LEU A 309 2.79 23.10 -14.02
CA LEU A 309 3.76 22.13 -14.57
C LEU A 309 3.11 21.08 -15.50
N ARG A 310 1.78 21.05 -15.57
CA ARG A 310 0.95 20.20 -16.44
C ARG A 310 0.22 21.05 -17.49
N GLY A 311 -0.42 20.42 -18.47
CA GLY A 311 -1.14 21.11 -19.54
C GLY A 311 -1.17 20.32 -20.84
N PRO A 312 -1.58 20.93 -21.97
CA PRO A 312 -1.63 20.27 -23.26
C PRO A 312 -0.25 19.80 -23.76
N ALA A 313 -0.25 18.79 -24.64
CA ALA A 313 0.98 18.29 -25.26
C ALA A 313 1.58 19.35 -26.18
N SER A 314 2.91 19.44 -26.20
CA SER A 314 3.69 20.46 -26.89
C SER A 314 3.44 21.91 -26.43
N ALA A 315 2.65 22.14 -25.36
CA ALA A 315 2.52 23.46 -24.77
C ALA A 315 3.78 23.84 -23.95
N PRO A 316 4.42 24.99 -24.20
CA PRO A 316 5.66 25.38 -23.51
C PRO A 316 5.41 25.87 -22.08
N VAL A 317 6.41 25.69 -21.21
CA VAL A 317 6.51 26.34 -19.89
C VAL A 317 7.95 26.76 -19.63
N VAL A 318 8.15 27.90 -19.01
CA VAL A 318 9.46 28.42 -18.59
C VAL A 318 9.55 28.38 -17.07
N LEU A 319 10.54 27.66 -16.54
CA LEU A 319 10.81 27.61 -15.10
C LEU A 319 12.03 28.46 -14.77
N THR A 320 11.91 29.37 -13.80
CA THR A 320 13.08 30.04 -13.21
C THR A 320 13.60 29.16 -12.09
N ILE A 321 14.72 28.46 -12.34
CA ILE A 321 15.34 27.50 -11.42
C ILE A 321 16.52 28.13 -10.71
N SER A 322 16.55 28.02 -9.38
CA SER A 322 17.69 28.36 -8.52
C SER A 322 18.29 27.08 -7.92
N ARG A 323 19.63 27.05 -7.78
CA ARG A 323 20.40 25.89 -7.30
C ARG A 323 21.47 26.37 -6.32
N GLN A 324 21.63 25.70 -5.18
CA GLN A 324 22.71 26.06 -4.25
C GLN A 324 24.10 25.91 -4.92
N GLY A 325 24.96 26.90 -4.72
CA GLY A 325 26.27 26.99 -5.39
C GLY A 325 26.26 27.65 -6.77
N MET A 326 25.10 28.01 -7.34
CA MET A 326 25.01 28.88 -8.53
C MET A 326 24.71 30.32 -8.12
N SER A 327 25.39 31.30 -8.71
CA SER A 327 25.26 32.73 -8.36
C SER A 327 23.99 33.40 -8.89
N HIS A 328 23.34 32.81 -9.89
CA HIS A 328 22.13 33.33 -10.52
C HIS A 328 21.15 32.18 -10.83
N SER A 329 19.86 32.49 -10.76
CA SER A 329 18.80 31.62 -11.28
C SER A 329 18.90 31.50 -12.81
N ARG A 330 18.55 30.34 -13.36
CA ARG A 330 18.46 30.10 -14.81
C ARG A 330 17.00 29.94 -15.25
N GLY A 331 16.63 30.57 -16.36
CA GLY A 331 15.41 30.22 -17.07
C GLY A 331 15.58 28.89 -17.80
N VAL A 332 14.60 28.01 -17.69
CA VAL A 332 14.59 26.69 -18.34
C VAL A 332 13.29 26.54 -19.13
N TYR A 333 13.40 26.60 -20.46
CA TYR A 333 12.29 26.33 -21.37
C TYR A 333 12.07 24.82 -21.47
N LEU A 334 10.81 24.39 -21.30
CA LEU A 334 10.40 22.99 -21.31
C LEU A 334 9.15 22.81 -22.14
N GLU A 335 9.14 21.79 -23.00
CA GLU A 335 7.96 21.37 -23.74
C GLU A 335 7.22 20.28 -22.97
N ARG A 336 5.94 20.50 -22.64
CA ARG A 336 5.12 19.48 -21.97
C ARG A 336 4.88 18.28 -22.88
N ARG A 337 5.15 17.08 -22.39
CA ARG A 337 4.93 15.81 -23.12
C ARG A 337 4.12 14.84 -22.25
N PRO A 338 3.29 13.94 -22.83
CA PRO A 338 2.71 12.84 -22.09
C PRO A 338 3.81 12.01 -21.42
N MET A 339 3.69 11.74 -20.12
CA MET A 339 4.64 10.89 -19.37
C MET A 339 4.39 9.40 -19.64
N THR A 340 4.25 9.02 -20.91
CA THR A 340 4.33 7.65 -21.42
C THR A 340 5.79 7.20 -21.42
N GLN A 341 6.43 7.21 -20.25
CA GLN A 341 7.82 6.82 -20.10
C GLN A 341 7.93 5.33 -20.42
N PRO A 342 8.79 4.90 -21.37
CA PRO A 342 9.03 3.48 -21.57
C PRO A 342 9.60 2.94 -20.26
N PRO A 343 9.11 1.82 -19.70
CA PRO A 343 9.50 1.40 -18.35
C PRO A 343 11.01 1.12 -18.21
N LEU A 344 11.63 0.75 -19.33
CA LEU A 344 13.06 0.55 -19.50
C LEU A 344 13.58 1.36 -20.71
N ARG A 345 14.77 1.95 -20.58
CA ARG A 345 15.60 2.46 -21.70
C ARG A 345 16.96 1.79 -21.63
N GLU A 346 17.49 1.43 -22.78
CA GLU A 346 18.63 0.50 -22.89
C GLU A 346 19.77 1.05 -23.74
N ALA A 347 20.97 0.54 -23.49
CA ALA A 347 22.15 0.74 -24.33
C ALA A 347 23.13 -0.44 -24.16
N ARG A 348 23.99 -0.66 -25.16
CA ARG A 348 25.24 -1.42 -24.98
C ARG A 348 26.35 -0.39 -24.75
N LEU A 349 27.05 -0.48 -23.62
CA LEU A 349 28.16 0.42 -23.28
C LEU A 349 29.50 -0.29 -23.47
N LEU A 350 30.43 0.36 -24.18
CA LEU A 350 31.77 -0.19 -24.41
C LEU A 350 32.61 -0.14 -23.13
N LEU A 351 33.45 -1.16 -22.94
CA LEU A 351 34.36 -1.30 -21.81
C LEU A 351 35.79 -1.08 -22.28
N SER A 352 36.53 -0.21 -21.60
CA SER A 352 37.83 0.34 -22.05
C SER A 352 38.91 -0.69 -22.41
N SER A 353 38.87 -1.89 -21.82
CA SER A 353 39.81 -2.98 -22.12
C SER A 353 39.14 -4.33 -22.43
N SER A 354 37.84 -4.34 -22.75
CA SER A 354 37.09 -5.57 -23.03
C SER A 354 36.42 -5.52 -24.40
N LYS A 355 36.52 -6.61 -25.16
CA LYS A 355 35.77 -6.80 -26.42
C LYS A 355 34.27 -7.02 -26.19
N ARG A 356 33.89 -7.42 -24.97
CA ARG A 356 32.50 -7.62 -24.52
C ARG A 356 31.96 -6.31 -23.95
N PRO A 357 30.82 -5.77 -24.42
CA PRO A 357 30.21 -4.58 -23.83
C PRO A 357 29.51 -4.90 -22.50
N ALA A 358 29.15 -3.88 -21.73
CA ALA A 358 28.17 -3.98 -20.67
C ALA A 358 26.74 -3.70 -21.21
N SER A 359 25.73 -4.35 -20.64
CA SER A 359 24.33 -4.05 -20.90
C SER A 359 23.83 -2.99 -19.91
N TYR A 360 23.48 -1.80 -20.38
CA TYR A 360 22.92 -0.72 -19.57
C TYR A 360 21.40 -0.69 -19.68
N MET A 361 20.72 -0.60 -18.54
CA MET A 361 19.27 -0.60 -18.41
C MET A 361 18.83 0.47 -17.41
N ARG A 362 18.33 1.61 -17.89
CA ARG A 362 17.67 2.63 -17.07
C ARG A 362 16.22 2.22 -16.86
N MET A 363 15.86 1.85 -15.63
CA MET A 363 14.48 1.52 -15.27
C MET A 363 13.85 2.72 -14.59
N PHE A 364 12.79 3.25 -15.19
CA PHE A 364 12.12 4.47 -14.73
C PHE A 364 11.07 4.17 -13.65
N TYR A 365 10.40 3.02 -13.76
CA TYR A 365 9.34 2.62 -12.83
C TYR A 365 9.21 1.09 -12.78
N VAL A 366 9.10 0.54 -11.57
CA VAL A 366 8.96 -0.90 -11.33
C VAL A 366 7.54 -1.35 -11.69
N SER A 367 7.42 -2.12 -12.78
CA SER A 367 6.14 -2.52 -13.37
C SER A 367 6.25 -3.84 -14.13
N SER A 368 5.11 -4.49 -14.40
CA SER A 368 5.07 -5.74 -15.18
C SER A 368 5.66 -5.63 -16.58
N GLN A 369 5.61 -4.44 -17.19
CA GLN A 369 6.25 -4.20 -18.47
C GLN A 369 7.77 -4.02 -18.33
N ALA A 370 8.25 -3.31 -17.29
CA ALA A 370 9.67 -3.24 -16.96
C ALA A 370 10.25 -4.63 -16.68
N THR A 371 9.58 -5.44 -15.86
CA THR A 371 9.98 -6.80 -15.51
C THR A 371 10.16 -7.68 -16.76
N LYS A 372 9.20 -7.63 -17.70
CA LYS A 372 9.29 -8.34 -18.99
C LYS A 372 10.42 -7.83 -19.87
N GLN A 373 10.65 -6.51 -19.91
CA GLN A 373 11.75 -5.90 -20.67
C GLN A 373 13.12 -6.26 -20.08
N VAL A 374 13.31 -6.20 -18.75
CA VAL A 374 14.53 -6.66 -18.07
C VAL A 374 14.76 -8.14 -18.37
N ALA A 375 13.74 -9.00 -18.24
CA ALA A 375 13.86 -10.43 -18.53
C ALA A 375 14.26 -10.71 -20.00
N ALA A 376 13.85 -9.88 -20.96
CA ALA A 376 14.29 -9.97 -22.35
C ALA A 376 15.74 -9.51 -22.53
N ARG A 377 16.09 -8.33 -21.99
CA ARG A 377 17.44 -7.74 -22.06
C ARG A 377 18.51 -8.57 -21.35
N LEU A 378 18.16 -9.34 -20.33
CA LEU A 378 19.03 -10.35 -19.72
C LEU A 378 19.27 -11.54 -20.65
N ARG A 379 18.21 -12.14 -21.23
CA ARG A 379 18.37 -13.27 -22.17
C ARG A 379 19.19 -12.90 -23.40
N GLU A 380 19.00 -11.69 -23.93
CA GLU A 380 19.82 -11.15 -25.02
C GLU A 380 21.24 -10.80 -24.57
N GLY A 381 21.43 -10.31 -23.34
CA GLY A 381 22.77 -10.05 -22.80
C GLY A 381 23.60 -11.33 -22.60
N GLU A 382 22.96 -12.44 -22.22
CA GLU A 382 23.62 -13.74 -22.19
C GLU A 382 23.94 -14.27 -23.60
N ALA A 383 23.04 -14.09 -24.56
CA ALA A 383 23.26 -14.50 -25.96
C ALA A 383 24.38 -13.70 -26.66
N ASP A 384 24.49 -12.39 -26.38
CA ASP A 384 25.54 -11.49 -26.89
C ASP A 384 26.91 -11.65 -26.18
N ASP A 385 26.98 -12.50 -25.15
CA ASP A 385 28.05 -12.53 -24.14
C ASP A 385 28.48 -11.13 -23.63
N VAL A 386 27.55 -10.36 -23.07
CA VAL A 386 27.91 -9.11 -22.37
C VAL A 386 28.78 -9.39 -21.15
N ALA A 387 29.68 -8.47 -20.79
CA ALA A 387 30.55 -8.59 -19.62
C ALA A 387 29.80 -8.47 -18.27
N GLY A 388 28.62 -7.84 -18.27
CA GLY A 388 27.82 -7.59 -17.09
C GLY A 388 26.72 -6.56 -17.33
N TYR A 389 26.00 -6.20 -16.27
CA TYR A 389 24.80 -5.36 -16.33
C TYR A 389 24.91 -4.12 -15.44
N VAL A 390 24.55 -2.95 -15.98
CA VAL A 390 24.37 -1.70 -15.22
C VAL A 390 22.87 -1.40 -15.17
N ILE A 391 22.29 -1.39 -13.97
CA ILE A 391 20.86 -1.11 -13.75
C ILE A 391 20.74 0.26 -13.11
N ASP A 392 20.19 1.23 -13.83
CA ASP A 392 20.11 2.62 -13.40
C ASP A 392 18.71 2.95 -12.88
N LEU A 393 18.63 3.17 -11.56
CA LEU A 393 17.42 3.45 -10.79
C LEU A 393 17.38 4.89 -10.27
N ARG A 394 18.28 5.77 -10.73
CA ARG A 394 18.37 7.16 -10.27
C ARG A 394 17.11 7.92 -10.70
N ASN A 395 16.39 8.49 -9.74
CA ASN A 395 15.02 9.03 -9.86
C ASN A 395 13.93 8.00 -10.25
N ASN A 396 14.08 6.72 -9.91
CA ASN A 396 13.00 5.74 -9.97
C ASN A 396 12.20 5.74 -8.65
N PRO A 397 10.95 6.25 -8.61
CA PRO A 397 10.17 6.37 -7.37
C PRO A 397 9.60 5.03 -6.85
N GLY A 398 9.99 3.91 -7.47
CA GLY A 398 9.53 2.57 -7.16
C GLY A 398 8.43 2.12 -8.10
N GLY A 399 7.33 1.63 -7.54
CA GLY A 399 6.23 1.04 -8.30
C GLY A 399 5.65 -0.18 -7.59
N VAL A 400 5.35 -1.23 -8.35
CA VAL A 400 4.71 -2.45 -7.84
C VAL A 400 5.72 -3.27 -7.01
N PHE A 401 5.37 -3.58 -5.76
CA PHE A 401 6.25 -4.28 -4.81
C PHE A 401 6.61 -5.69 -5.30
N GLU A 402 5.60 -6.41 -5.77
CA GLU A 402 5.71 -7.77 -6.29
C GLU A 402 6.68 -7.81 -7.47
N GLU A 403 6.60 -6.85 -8.39
CA GLU A 403 7.45 -6.77 -9.57
C GLU A 403 8.93 -6.50 -9.22
N ALA A 404 9.23 -5.87 -8.08
CA ALA A 404 10.60 -5.81 -7.54
C ALA A 404 11.09 -7.19 -7.05
N LEU A 405 10.22 -7.97 -6.40
CA LEU A 405 10.54 -9.36 -6.03
C LEU A 405 10.77 -10.22 -7.27
N ALA A 406 9.94 -10.07 -8.32
CA ALA A 406 10.10 -10.77 -9.59
C ALA A 406 11.48 -10.52 -10.19
N GLN A 407 11.85 -9.24 -10.34
CA GLN A 407 13.12 -8.85 -10.95
C GLN A 407 14.32 -9.30 -10.11
N ALA A 408 14.23 -9.30 -8.77
CA ALA A 408 15.29 -9.82 -7.92
C ALA A 408 15.56 -11.32 -8.17
N THR A 409 14.54 -12.13 -8.50
CA THR A 409 14.76 -13.55 -8.85
C THR A 409 15.61 -13.75 -10.11
N TYR A 410 15.73 -12.75 -11.00
CA TYR A 410 16.53 -12.90 -12.22
C TYR A 410 18.04 -12.90 -11.98
N PHE A 411 18.48 -12.47 -10.81
CA PHE A 411 19.89 -12.38 -10.44
C PHE A 411 20.24 -13.32 -9.27
N LEU A 412 19.29 -13.53 -8.36
CA LEU A 412 19.45 -14.33 -7.15
C LEU A 412 19.21 -15.83 -7.38
N GLU A 413 20.04 -16.66 -6.75
CA GLU A 413 19.91 -18.11 -6.76
C GLU A 413 18.58 -18.57 -6.12
N PRO A 414 18.06 -19.76 -6.48
CA PRO A 414 16.88 -20.32 -5.83
C PRO A 414 17.08 -20.47 -4.32
N GLY A 415 16.12 -19.97 -3.53
CA GLY A 415 16.17 -19.98 -2.06
C GLY A 415 16.74 -18.72 -1.41
N SER A 416 17.43 -17.84 -2.14
CA SER A 416 17.95 -16.57 -1.62
C SER A 416 16.82 -15.70 -1.03
N PRO A 417 16.98 -15.13 0.18
CA PRO A 417 16.04 -14.17 0.75
C PRO A 417 16.03 -12.85 -0.05
N ILE A 418 14.86 -12.30 -0.33
CA ILE A 418 14.68 -11.07 -1.12
C ILE A 418 14.27 -9.92 -0.21
N ALA A 419 13.21 -10.13 0.57
CA ALA A 419 12.65 -9.17 1.49
C ALA A 419 11.87 -9.90 2.59
N GLN A 420 11.57 -9.19 3.68
CA GLN A 420 10.63 -9.62 4.70
C GLN A 420 9.55 -8.54 4.80
N THR A 421 8.29 -8.88 5.06
CA THR A 421 7.27 -7.88 5.41
C THR A 421 6.74 -8.09 6.82
N VAL A 422 6.36 -6.98 7.44
CA VAL A 422 6.03 -6.88 8.87
C VAL A 422 4.70 -6.18 9.02
N ARG A 423 3.72 -6.89 9.60
CA ARG A 423 2.37 -6.40 9.88
C ARG A 423 2.16 -6.38 11.41
N ASN A 424 2.40 -5.20 11.99
CA ASN A 424 2.28 -4.85 13.41
C ASN A 424 3.35 -5.47 14.36
N ALA A 425 3.69 -4.72 15.41
CA ALA A 425 4.53 -5.13 16.55
C ALA A 425 5.87 -5.82 16.21
N ASP A 426 6.51 -5.45 15.09
CA ASP A 426 7.73 -6.09 14.53
C ASP A 426 7.60 -7.61 14.29
N ILE A 427 6.38 -8.13 14.16
CA ILE A 427 6.10 -9.51 13.77
C ILE A 427 6.29 -9.64 12.25
N ILE A 428 7.18 -10.53 11.83
CA ILE A 428 7.36 -10.90 10.42
C ILE A 428 6.12 -11.67 9.97
N ASP A 429 5.41 -11.11 8.98
CA ASP A 429 4.23 -11.70 8.36
C ASP A 429 4.62 -12.63 7.22
N ASN A 430 5.50 -12.15 6.32
CA ASN A 430 6.00 -12.93 5.18
C ASN A 430 7.52 -12.81 4.99
N VAL A 431 8.16 -13.90 4.53
CA VAL A 431 9.57 -13.93 4.12
C VAL A 431 9.65 -14.34 2.65
N TRP A 432 9.97 -13.39 1.79
CA TRP A 432 10.00 -13.55 0.34
C TRP A 432 11.35 -14.12 -0.10
N LYS A 433 11.35 -15.23 -0.84
CA LYS A 433 12.56 -15.93 -1.30
C LYS A 433 12.49 -16.30 -2.78
N SER A 434 13.62 -16.19 -3.47
CA SER A 434 13.76 -16.63 -4.87
C SER A 434 13.36 -18.09 -5.03
N GLY A 435 12.70 -18.44 -6.13
CA GLY A 435 12.18 -19.80 -6.39
C GLY A 435 11.05 -20.29 -5.46
N SER A 436 10.71 -19.57 -4.39
CA SER A 436 9.60 -19.89 -3.47
C SER A 436 8.38 -18.96 -3.63
N LEU A 437 8.45 -18.00 -4.56
CA LEU A 437 7.39 -17.03 -4.78
C LEU A 437 6.16 -17.69 -5.44
N SER A 438 4.95 -17.18 -5.16
CA SER A 438 3.72 -17.84 -5.64
C SER A 438 3.53 -17.73 -7.15
N SER A 439 3.20 -18.85 -7.79
CA SER A 439 2.89 -18.94 -9.22
C SER A 439 1.70 -18.11 -9.68
N GLN A 440 0.82 -17.65 -8.77
CA GLN A 440 -0.25 -16.70 -9.11
C GLN A 440 0.23 -15.26 -9.28
N VAL A 441 1.36 -14.91 -8.65
CA VAL A 441 1.97 -13.58 -8.75
C VAL A 441 3.11 -13.58 -9.79
N PHE A 442 3.78 -14.73 -9.97
CA PHE A 442 5.02 -14.85 -10.77
C PHE A 442 4.98 -15.97 -11.82
N SER A 443 3.84 -16.16 -12.50
CA SER A 443 3.62 -17.28 -13.43
C SER A 443 4.68 -17.37 -14.54
N GLY A 444 5.50 -18.41 -14.47
CA GLY A 444 6.33 -18.90 -15.59
C GLY A 444 7.66 -18.19 -15.83
N GLN A 445 8.17 -17.35 -14.91
CA GLN A 445 9.54 -16.82 -15.04
C GLN A 445 10.57 -17.76 -14.39
N PRO A 446 11.73 -18.03 -15.05
CA PRO A 446 12.81 -18.79 -14.44
C PRO A 446 13.45 -18.05 -13.26
N SER A 447 13.75 -18.77 -12.20
CA SER A 447 14.69 -18.33 -11.17
C SER A 447 16.11 -18.29 -11.74
N GLN A 448 16.78 -17.16 -11.56
CA GLN A 448 18.10 -16.79 -12.08
C GLN A 448 18.23 -16.85 -13.60
N LEU A 449 18.22 -15.67 -14.24
CA LEU A 449 18.49 -15.47 -15.66
C LEU A 449 19.97 -15.11 -15.92
N THR A 450 20.71 -14.63 -14.92
CA THR A 450 22.15 -14.35 -15.04
C THR A 450 22.93 -14.47 -13.73
N SER A 451 24.15 -15.00 -13.83
CA SER A 451 25.19 -15.00 -12.78
C SER A 451 26.26 -13.91 -12.98
N LYS A 452 26.23 -13.17 -14.09
CA LYS A 452 27.26 -12.17 -14.45
C LYS A 452 27.30 -10.96 -13.50
N PRO A 453 28.39 -10.17 -13.47
CA PRO A 453 28.49 -8.96 -12.67
C PRO A 453 27.32 -7.99 -12.87
N VAL A 454 26.80 -7.44 -11.77
CA VAL A 454 25.73 -6.45 -11.77
C VAL A 454 26.13 -5.25 -10.92
N VAL A 455 25.89 -4.05 -11.43
CA VAL A 455 26.04 -2.79 -10.69
C VAL A 455 24.73 -2.02 -10.78
N ILE A 456 24.29 -1.45 -9.66
CA ILE A 456 23.04 -0.68 -9.56
C ILE A 456 23.39 0.78 -9.29
N LEU A 457 22.90 1.71 -10.12
CA LEU A 457 23.03 3.15 -9.90
C LEU A 457 21.81 3.68 -9.14
N VAL A 458 22.04 4.41 -8.06
CA VAL A 458 20.97 4.92 -7.17
C VAL A 458 21.22 6.36 -6.72
N ASN A 459 20.17 7.06 -6.31
CA ASN A 459 20.26 8.38 -5.68
C ASN A 459 19.05 8.64 -4.76
N GLY A 460 18.96 9.84 -4.17
CA GLY A 460 17.83 10.23 -3.31
C GLY A 460 16.45 10.22 -3.98
N GLY A 461 16.37 10.11 -5.31
CA GLY A 461 15.12 9.90 -6.04
C GLY A 461 14.76 8.43 -6.28
N THR A 462 15.64 7.48 -5.90
CA THR A 462 15.36 6.04 -5.87
C THR A 462 14.51 5.73 -4.63
N ALA A 463 13.30 5.19 -4.79
CA ALA A 463 12.36 4.97 -3.68
C ALA A 463 11.59 3.63 -3.76
N SER A 464 11.07 3.18 -2.62
CA SER A 464 10.03 2.14 -2.50
C SER A 464 10.40 0.84 -3.23
N ALA A 465 9.63 0.36 -4.21
CA ALA A 465 9.95 -0.88 -4.93
C ALA A 465 11.36 -0.90 -5.57
N ALA A 466 11.93 0.25 -5.94
CA ALA A 466 13.32 0.32 -6.42
C ALA A 466 14.34 0.09 -5.28
N GLU A 467 14.01 0.53 -4.06
CA GLU A 467 14.77 0.22 -2.85
C GLU A 467 14.62 -1.25 -2.44
N VAL A 468 13.44 -1.88 -2.60
CA VAL A 468 13.27 -3.34 -2.43
C VAL A 468 14.25 -4.09 -3.32
N PHE A 469 14.27 -3.78 -4.61
CA PHE A 469 15.11 -4.45 -5.60
C PHE A 469 16.61 -4.22 -5.33
N SER A 470 17.04 -2.97 -5.11
CA SER A 470 18.45 -2.71 -4.80
C SER A 470 18.89 -3.26 -3.45
N GLY A 471 18.01 -3.23 -2.45
CA GLY A 471 18.26 -3.78 -1.11
C GLY A 471 18.38 -5.31 -1.12
N ALA A 472 17.52 -5.99 -1.89
CA ALA A 472 17.61 -7.43 -2.10
C ALA A 472 18.95 -7.84 -2.72
N LEU A 473 19.38 -7.17 -3.80
CA LEU A 473 20.62 -7.52 -4.49
C LEU A 473 21.88 -7.12 -3.70
N LYS A 474 21.84 -5.99 -2.97
CA LYS A 474 22.91 -5.58 -2.05
C LYS A 474 23.05 -6.53 -0.86
N GLY A 475 21.94 -6.88 -0.22
CA GLY A 475 21.90 -7.74 0.98
C GLY A 475 22.27 -9.20 0.74
N ASN A 476 22.23 -9.67 -0.51
CA ASN A 476 22.78 -10.97 -0.92
C ASN A 476 24.20 -10.87 -1.53
N HIS A 477 24.84 -9.69 -1.47
CA HIS A 477 26.12 -9.39 -2.14
C HIS A 477 26.13 -9.66 -3.66
N ARG A 478 24.95 -9.69 -4.30
CA ARG A 478 24.77 -10.05 -5.71
C ARG A 478 25.07 -8.90 -6.67
N ALA A 479 24.94 -7.66 -6.22
CA ALA A 479 25.25 -6.46 -6.99
C ALA A 479 25.89 -5.38 -6.12
N THR A 480 26.81 -4.60 -6.70
CA THR A 480 27.37 -3.40 -6.06
C THR A 480 26.44 -2.21 -6.27
N VAL A 481 26.10 -1.46 -5.22
CA VAL A 481 25.28 -0.25 -5.31
C VAL A 481 26.18 0.98 -5.38
N VAL A 482 25.95 1.87 -6.35
CA VAL A 482 26.81 3.04 -6.66
C VAL A 482 25.95 4.29 -6.77
N GLY A 483 26.42 5.40 -6.21
CA GLY A 483 25.74 6.70 -6.33
C GLY A 483 25.59 7.43 -5.00
N THR A 484 24.37 7.86 -4.67
CA THR A 484 24.05 8.50 -3.39
C THR A 484 22.91 7.77 -2.66
N LYS A 485 22.75 8.02 -1.36
CA LYS A 485 21.75 7.37 -0.52
C LYS A 485 20.33 7.49 -1.11
N THR A 486 19.53 6.44 -1.01
CA THR A 486 18.14 6.39 -1.50
C THR A 486 17.14 7.10 -0.58
N PHE A 487 15.88 7.21 -1.00
CA PHE A 487 14.86 8.05 -0.35
C PHE A 487 14.43 7.59 1.05
N GLY A 488 14.38 6.28 1.32
CA GLY A 488 13.91 5.72 2.60
C GLY A 488 12.42 5.39 2.69
N LYS A 489 11.75 5.05 1.58
CA LYS A 489 10.32 4.67 1.59
C LYS A 489 10.15 3.16 1.81
N GLY A 490 10.51 2.68 3.00
CA GLY A 490 10.45 1.28 3.43
C GLY A 490 9.04 0.74 3.77
N VAL A 491 7.98 1.23 3.10
CA VAL A 491 6.58 0.91 3.40
C VAL A 491 5.77 0.50 2.17
N VAL A 492 4.89 -0.49 2.36
CA VAL A 492 3.93 -1.02 1.37
C VAL A 492 2.58 -0.31 1.53
N GLN A 493 1.91 0.04 0.42
CA GLN A 493 0.55 0.58 0.44
C GLN A 493 -0.40 -0.29 -0.38
N PHE A 494 -1.55 -0.63 0.18
CA PHE A 494 -2.65 -1.32 -0.51
C PHE A 494 -3.80 -0.34 -0.84
N TYR A 495 -4.60 -0.74 -1.83
CA TYR A 495 -5.70 0.05 -2.39
C TYR A 495 -7.05 -0.62 -2.08
N PHE A 496 -7.87 0.04 -1.27
CA PHE A 496 -9.15 -0.48 -0.79
C PHE A 496 -10.32 0.29 -1.41
N PRO A 497 -11.26 -0.37 -2.11
CA PRO A 497 -12.41 0.30 -2.73
C PRO A 497 -13.44 0.73 -1.67
N MET A 498 -13.97 1.93 -1.82
CA MET A 498 -15.08 2.44 -1.01
C MET A 498 -16.43 2.11 -1.66
N ASP A 499 -17.50 2.11 -0.87
CA ASP A 499 -18.87 1.79 -1.35
C ASP A 499 -19.59 3.05 -1.86
N ASP A 500 -18.98 3.73 -2.84
CA ASP A 500 -19.56 4.85 -3.58
C ASP A 500 -19.28 4.74 -5.09
N GLU A 501 -19.24 5.86 -5.83
CA GLU A 501 -18.98 5.91 -7.29
C GLU A 501 -17.51 5.65 -7.68
N GLY A 502 -16.85 4.76 -6.92
CA GLY A 502 -15.54 4.21 -7.21
C GLY A 502 -14.37 4.98 -6.60
N SER A 503 -14.55 5.65 -5.46
CA SER A 503 -13.43 6.15 -4.66
C SER A 503 -12.72 5.02 -3.90
N GLY A 504 -11.61 5.35 -3.23
CA GLY A 504 -10.84 4.36 -2.48
C GLY A 504 -9.99 4.97 -1.38
N LEU A 505 -9.47 4.10 -0.52
CA LEU A 505 -8.32 4.42 0.32
C LEU A 505 -7.05 3.83 -0.27
N LYS A 506 -5.96 4.57 -0.14
CA LYS A 506 -4.59 4.05 -0.19
C LYS A 506 -4.09 4.04 1.26
N VAL A 507 -3.66 2.90 1.76
CA VAL A 507 -3.33 2.70 3.18
C VAL A 507 -1.96 2.04 3.30
N THR A 508 -1.10 2.55 4.17
CA THR A 508 0.14 1.85 4.57
C THR A 508 -0.23 0.64 5.41
N VAL A 509 0.06 -0.56 4.93
CA VAL A 509 -0.37 -1.83 5.57
C VAL A 509 0.76 -2.64 6.18
N GLU A 510 1.99 -2.46 5.69
CA GLU A 510 3.18 -3.21 6.10
C GLU A 510 4.41 -2.30 5.93
N LYS A 511 5.46 -2.54 6.73
CA LYS A 511 6.82 -2.21 6.29
C LYS A 511 7.49 -3.41 5.66
N TYR A 512 8.46 -3.15 4.78
CA TYR A 512 9.36 -4.19 4.29
C TYR A 512 10.78 -3.98 4.82
N LEU A 513 11.46 -5.09 5.05
CA LEU A 513 12.86 -5.18 5.47
C LEU A 513 13.69 -5.84 4.37
N GLY A 514 14.98 -5.52 4.32
CA GLY A 514 15.95 -6.23 3.49
C GLY A 514 16.12 -7.70 3.88
N PRO A 515 16.89 -8.48 3.10
CA PRO A 515 17.13 -9.91 3.35
C PRO A 515 17.60 -10.24 4.78
N ASP A 516 18.42 -9.36 5.32
CA ASP A 516 19.08 -9.35 6.64
C ASP A 516 18.25 -8.68 7.76
N GLY A 517 17.06 -8.17 7.45
CA GLY A 517 16.25 -7.36 8.37
C GLY A 517 16.53 -5.85 8.29
N TYR A 518 17.23 -5.35 7.27
CA TYR A 518 17.51 -3.93 7.10
C TYR A 518 16.22 -3.09 6.89
N ASP A 519 15.83 -2.34 7.92
CA ASP A 519 14.66 -1.44 7.90
C ASP A 519 14.95 -0.13 7.15
N ILE A 520 14.53 -0.06 5.89
CA ILE A 520 14.80 1.06 4.98
C ILE A 520 14.20 2.38 5.48
N SER A 521 13.00 2.33 6.08
CA SER A 521 12.35 3.50 6.69
C SER A 521 13.16 4.03 7.88
N ARG A 522 13.56 3.14 8.79
CA ARG A 522 14.30 3.49 10.01
C ARG A 522 15.75 3.91 9.73
N ARG A 523 16.34 3.43 8.64
CA ARG A 523 17.67 3.85 8.15
C ARG A 523 17.63 5.11 7.28
N GLY A 524 16.44 5.52 6.84
CA GLY A 524 16.23 6.69 5.98
C GLY A 524 16.77 6.50 4.56
N GLY A 525 16.75 5.28 4.05
CA GLY A 525 17.32 4.89 2.75
C GLY A 525 18.49 3.91 2.85
N ILE A 526 18.85 3.35 1.70
CA ILE A 526 19.97 2.42 1.48
C ILE A 526 21.22 3.23 1.15
N GLU A 527 22.32 2.95 1.85
CA GLU A 527 23.64 3.51 1.55
C GLU A 527 24.27 2.80 0.33
N PRO A 528 24.91 3.52 -0.60
CA PRO A 528 25.69 2.90 -1.67
C PRO A 528 26.96 2.23 -1.12
N ASP A 529 27.45 1.19 -1.81
CA ASP A 529 28.76 0.58 -1.54
C ASP A 529 29.91 1.47 -2.05
N LEU A 530 29.65 2.22 -3.14
CA LEU A 530 30.56 3.22 -3.68
C LEU A 530 29.82 4.56 -3.84
N VAL A 531 30.18 5.53 -3.00
CA VAL A 531 29.65 6.90 -3.13
C VAL A 531 30.12 7.51 -4.46
N CYS A 532 29.17 7.99 -5.26
CA CYS A 532 29.42 8.66 -6.51
C CYS A 532 28.43 9.82 -6.73
N ASN A 533 28.98 11.02 -6.87
CA ASN A 533 28.21 12.22 -7.21
C ASN A 533 28.26 12.42 -8.73
N GLY A 534 27.22 11.96 -9.42
CA GLY A 534 27.07 12.05 -10.87
C GLY A 534 25.68 11.65 -11.34
N TYR A 535 25.17 12.40 -12.32
CA TYR A 535 23.86 12.17 -12.96
C TYR A 535 24.03 12.58 -14.44
N PRO A 536 23.46 11.85 -15.42
CA PRO A 536 23.68 12.15 -16.81
C PRO A 536 23.03 13.50 -17.16
N HIS A 537 23.80 14.40 -17.75
CA HIS A 537 23.34 15.71 -18.17
C HIS A 537 22.88 15.63 -19.63
N GLY A 538 21.59 15.42 -19.83
CA GLY A 538 21.00 15.12 -21.14
C GLY A 538 20.95 13.62 -21.44
N GLY A 539 20.53 13.28 -22.66
CA GLY A 539 20.32 11.88 -23.08
C GLY A 539 21.61 11.06 -23.24
N LEU A 540 21.44 9.75 -23.49
CA LEU A 540 22.48 8.70 -23.57
C LEU A 540 23.80 9.04 -24.28
N ALA A 541 23.84 10.04 -25.17
CA ALA A 541 25.08 10.54 -25.77
C ALA A 541 26.12 10.99 -24.72
N SER A 542 25.71 11.41 -23.52
CA SER A 542 26.61 11.82 -22.43
C SER A 542 27.05 10.66 -21.50
N ALA A 543 26.85 9.39 -21.88
CA ALA A 543 27.21 8.24 -21.04
C ALA A 543 28.72 8.10 -20.77
N SER A 544 29.56 8.80 -21.56
CA SER A 544 31.00 8.98 -21.32
C SER A 544 31.34 9.85 -20.10
N ASP A 545 30.46 10.79 -19.79
CA ASP A 545 30.74 11.90 -18.87
C ASP A 545 30.14 11.64 -17.47
N ASP A 546 29.19 10.70 -17.38
CA ASP A 546 28.62 10.23 -16.13
C ASP A 546 29.63 9.40 -15.34
N ARG A 547 30.19 10.03 -14.31
CA ARG A 547 31.17 9.44 -13.38
C ARG A 547 30.69 8.13 -12.73
N CYS A 548 29.39 7.95 -12.55
CA CYS A 548 28.83 6.77 -11.88
C CYS A 548 28.60 5.61 -12.86
N ILE A 549 28.23 5.91 -14.11
CA ILE A 549 28.32 4.92 -15.20
C ILE A 549 29.78 4.51 -15.40
N ALA A 550 30.73 5.45 -15.47
CA ALA A 550 32.16 5.15 -15.60
C ALA A 550 32.70 4.31 -14.42
N ALA A 551 32.24 4.55 -13.19
CA ALA A 551 32.57 3.72 -12.03
C ALA A 551 31.96 2.32 -12.14
N ALA A 552 30.69 2.19 -12.53
CA ALA A 552 30.02 0.90 -12.73
C ALA A 552 30.68 0.05 -13.84
N LEU A 553 31.10 0.68 -14.93
CA LEU A 553 31.84 0.01 -16.00
C LEU A 553 33.19 -0.54 -15.50
N ARG A 554 33.94 0.22 -14.67
CA ARG A 554 35.18 -0.28 -14.04
C ARG A 554 34.91 -1.46 -13.10
N LEU A 555 33.84 -1.42 -12.31
CA LEU A 555 33.46 -2.50 -11.40
C LEU A 555 33.13 -3.79 -12.18
N ILE A 556 32.35 -3.69 -13.27
CA ILE A 556 32.11 -4.83 -14.18
C ILE A 556 33.43 -5.33 -14.78
N GLN A 557 34.31 -4.43 -15.25
CA GLN A 557 35.61 -4.79 -15.82
C GLN A 557 36.55 -5.48 -14.80
N SER A 558 36.37 -5.24 -13.50
CA SER A 558 37.16 -5.88 -12.44
C SER A 558 36.61 -7.24 -11.96
N ALA A 559 35.46 -7.65 -12.47
CA ALA A 559 34.73 -8.86 -12.04
C ALA A 559 34.41 -9.83 -13.21
N ALA A 560 35.00 -9.62 -14.39
CA ALA A 560 34.67 -10.29 -15.66
C ALA A 560 35.90 -10.74 -16.46
#